data_AF-A0A537M9Z4-F1
#
_entry.id   AF-A0A537M9Z4-F1
#
_cell.length_a   1.000
_cell.length_b   1.000
_cell.length_c   1.000
_cell.angle_alpha   90.00
_cell.angle_beta   90.00
_cell.angle_gamma   90.00
#
_symmetry.space_group_name_H-M   'P 1'
#
loop_
_entity.id
_entity.type
_entity.pdbx_description
1 polymer ?
#
loop_
_entity_poly.entity_id
_entity_poly.type
_entity_poly.pdbx_seq_one_letter_code
_entity_poly.pdbx_strand_id
1 'polypeptide(L)' 'QRSRVDRRSVRIRLTAQGQEIRRIVDALYQKHVKTVEQVGGISNEEFATLNKSLHRLERFWTDQILYRL' A
#
# COMPACT_ATOMS: atom_id res chain seq x y z
N GLN A 1 -11.99 18.53 -6.95
CA GLN A 1 -13.08 19.49 -6.63
C GLN A 1 -13.11 19.66 -5.10
N ARG A 2 -13.04 20.90 -4.59
CA ARG A 2 -13.12 21.17 -3.13
C ARG A 2 -14.52 20.81 -2.61
N SER A 3 -14.62 20.25 -1.40
CA SER A 3 -15.92 19.92 -0.81
C SER A 3 -16.76 21.19 -0.59
N ARG A 4 -18.08 21.09 -0.80
CA ARG A 4 -19.02 22.19 -0.52
C ARG A 4 -19.21 22.45 0.98
N VAL A 5 -18.94 21.44 1.82
CA VAL A 5 -19.18 21.46 3.27
C VAL A 5 -17.94 21.91 4.05
N ASP A 6 -16.75 21.57 3.56
CA ASP A 6 -15.48 22.02 4.14
C ASP A 6 -14.50 22.43 3.04
N ARG A 7 -14.22 23.74 2.98
CA ARG A 7 -13.31 24.35 1.99
C ARG A 7 -11.85 23.93 2.18
N ARG A 8 -11.48 23.33 3.31
CA ARG A 8 -10.14 22.78 3.58
C ARG A 8 -9.94 21.39 2.96
N SER A 9 -11.04 20.69 2.66
CA SER A 9 -10.96 19.33 2.11
C SER A 9 -10.90 19.34 0.57
N VAL A 10 -9.87 18.71 0.02
CA VAL A 10 -9.67 18.54 -1.42
C VAL A 10 -9.95 17.09 -1.78
N ARG A 11 -10.92 16.86 -2.69
CA ARG A 11 -11.11 15.53 -3.27
C ARG A 11 -10.11 15.31 -4.38
N ILE A 12 -9.20 14.36 -4.17
CA ILE A 12 -8.22 13.87 -5.15
C ILE A 12 -8.79 12.63 -5.82
N ARG A 13 -8.61 12.51 -7.13
CA ARG A 13 -8.95 11.32 -7.91
C ARG A 13 -7.85 11.08 -8.93
N LEU A 14 -7.65 9.83 -9.31
CA LEU A 14 -6.76 9.49 -10.42
C LEU A 14 -7.31 10.08 -11.72
N THR A 15 -6.39 10.57 -12.56
CA THR A 15 -6.69 10.90 -13.96
C THR A 15 -6.84 9.60 -14.76
N ALA A 16 -7.33 9.68 -16.00
CA ALA A 16 -7.39 8.51 -16.88
C ALA A 16 -6.01 7.84 -17.05
N GLN A 17 -4.96 8.64 -17.22
CA GLN A 17 -3.57 8.15 -17.27
C GLN A 17 -3.13 7.51 -15.94
N GLY A 18 -3.50 8.13 -14.80
CA GLY A 18 -3.21 7.54 -13.48
C GLY A 18 -3.92 6.20 -13.26
N GLN A 19 -5.14 6.06 -13.77
CA GLN A 19 -5.88 4.79 -13.73
C GLN A 19 -5.23 3.73 -14.62
N GLU A 20 -4.65 4.13 -15.76
CA GLU A 20 -3.92 3.22 -16.63
C GLU A 20 -2.64 2.69 -15.97
N ILE A 21 -1.83 3.59 -15.43
CA ILE A 21 -0.62 3.21 -14.69
C ILE A 21 -0.97 2.29 -13.52
N ARG A 22 -2.04 2.60 -12.77
CA ARG A 22 -2.52 1.74 -11.70
C ARG A 22 -2.82 0.32 -12.18
N ARG A 23 -3.47 0.16 -13.34
CA ARG A 23 -3.78 -1.16 -13.91
C ARG A 23 -2.52 -1.94 -14.27
N ILE A 24 -1.54 -1.27 -14.87
CA ILE A 24 -0.25 -1.89 -15.24
C ILE A 24 0.49 -2.38 -13.99
N VAL A 25 0.57 -1.53 -12.96
CA VAL A 25 1.22 -1.88 -11.69
C VAL A 25 0.50 -3.03 -10.99
N ASP A 26 -0.83 -3.01 -10.97
CA ASP A 26 -1.64 -4.08 -10.38
C ASP A 26 -1.41 -5.42 -11.09
N ALA A 27 -1.40 -5.42 -12.42
CA ALA A 27 -1.10 -6.62 -13.21
C ALA A 27 0.32 -7.15 -12.96
N LEU A 28 1.31 -6.26 -12.85
CA LEU A 28 2.69 -6.64 -12.52
C LEU A 28 2.78 -7.26 -11.13
N TYR A 29 2.08 -6.67 -10.15
CA TYR A 29 2.05 -7.19 -8.79
C TYR A 29 1.42 -8.58 -8.73
N GLN A 30 0.29 -8.80 -9.41
CA GLN A 30 -0.36 -10.10 -9.50
C GLN A 30 0.53 -11.17 -10.13
N LYS A 31 1.32 -10.80 -11.16
CA LYS A 31 2.31 -11.69 -11.75
C LYS A 31 3.41 -12.04 -10.75
N HIS A 32 3.95 -11.04 -10.06
CA HIS A 32 5.04 -11.24 -9.09
C HIS A 32 4.61 -12.12 -7.91
N VAL A 33 3.43 -11.89 -7.34
CA VAL A 33 2.91 -12.72 -6.24
C VAL A 33 2.85 -14.19 -6.64
N LYS A 34 2.33 -14.50 -7.83
CA LYS A 34 2.30 -15.88 -8.35
C LYS A 34 3.70 -16.47 -8.56
N THR A 35 4.63 -15.69 -9.09
CA THR A 35 6.01 -16.15 -9.32
C THR A 35 6.77 -16.37 -8.01
N VAL A 36 6.56 -15.52 -6.99
CA VAL A 36 7.22 -15.67 -5.69
C VAL A 36 6.69 -16.89 -4.95
N GLU A 37 5.39 -17.18 -5.03
CA GLU A 37 4.83 -18.41 -4.47
C GLU A 37 5.44 -19.66 -5.14
N GLN A 38 5.56 -19.65 -6.47
CA GLN A 38 6.09 -20.78 -7.25
C GLN A 38 7.61 -20.99 -7.11
N VAL A 39 8.40 -19.92 -7.04
CA VAL A 39 9.87 -19.98 -7.08
C VAL A 39 10.50 -19.78 -5.71
N GLY A 40 9.94 -18.88 -4.90
CA GLY A 40 10.43 -18.55 -3.56
C GLY A 40 9.82 -19.40 -2.46
N GLY A 41 8.75 -20.15 -2.75
CA GLY A 41 8.05 -20.97 -1.76
C GLY A 41 7.32 -20.17 -0.68
N ILE A 42 7.20 -18.85 -0.86
CA ILE A 42 6.54 -17.96 0.10
C ILE A 42 5.07 -17.85 -0.30
N SER A 43 4.22 -18.40 0.55
CA SER A 43 2.76 -18.35 0.39
C SER A 43 2.22 -16.93 0.61
N ASN A 44 1.00 -16.70 0.11
CA ASN A 44 0.28 -15.46 0.38
C ASN A 44 0.06 -15.18 1.88
N GLU A 45 -0.06 -16.23 2.70
CA GLU A 45 -0.26 -16.12 4.15
C GLU A 45 1.01 -15.65 4.87
N GLU A 46 2.16 -16.15 4.46
CA GLU A 46 3.47 -15.70 4.95
C GLU A 46 3.71 -14.23 4.58
N PHE A 47 3.35 -13.83 3.36
CA PHE A 47 3.37 -12.41 2.97
C PHE A 47 2.45 -11.55 3.83
N ALA A 48 1.24 -12.01 4.12
CA ALA A 48 0.32 -11.29 4.99
C ALA A 48 0.88 -11.13 6.41
N THR A 49 1.56 -12.16 6.92
CA THR A 49 2.22 -12.14 8.23
C THR A 49 3.42 -11.20 8.23
N LEU A 50 4.26 -11.25 7.20
CA LEU A 50 5.40 -10.36 7.02
C LEU A 50 4.96 -8.89 6.95
N ASN A 51 3.94 -8.58 6.15
CA ASN A 51 3.40 -7.23 6.04
C ASN A 51 2.86 -6.70 7.38
N LYS A 52 2.18 -7.54 8.16
CA LYS A 52 1.74 -7.16 9.52
C LYS A 52 2.93 -6.85 10.42
N SER A 53 3.99 -7.65 10.36
CA SER A 53 5.21 -7.43 11.15
C SER A 53 5.91 -6.13 10.74
N LEU A 54 6.05 -5.87 9.44
CA LEU A 54 6.64 -4.64 8.91
C LEU A 54 5.84 -3.40 9.30
N HIS A 55 4.51 -3.43 9.23
CA HIS A 55 3.68 -2.31 9.70
C HIS A 55 3.79 -2.06 11.20
N ARG A 56 3.94 -3.10 12.01
CA ARG A 56 4.18 -2.94 13.46
C ARG A 56 5.52 -2.27 13.71
N LEU A 57 6.55 -2.68 12.97
CA LEU A 57 7.90 -2.11 13.04
C LEU A 57 7.90 -0.64 12.61
N GLU A 58 7.26 -0.32 11.48
CA GLU A 58 7.06 1.04 10.98
C GLU A 58 6.35 1.93 12.01
N ARG A 59 5.26 1.42 12.62
CA ARG A 59 4.54 2.14 13.67
C ARG A 59 5.42 2.39 14.89
N PHE A 60 6.12 1.36 15.37
CA PHE A 60 7.02 1.48 16.52
C PHE A 60 8.07 2.57 16.29
N TRP A 61 8.73 2.57 15.13
CA TRP A 61 9.71 3.62 14.81
C TRP A 61 9.10 5.00 14.64
N THR A 62 7.90 5.09 14.06
CA THR A 62 7.16 6.36 13.94
C THR A 62 6.82 6.92 15.33
N ASP A 63 6.37 6.07 16.25
CA ASP A 63 6.03 6.48 17.61
C ASP A 63 7.27 6.91 18.43
N GLN A 64 8.43 6.28 18.20
CA GLN A 64 9.72 6.70 18.74
C GLN A 64 10.17 8.07 18.23
N ILE A 65 10.07 8.32 16.92
CA ILE A 65 10.45 9.61 16.31
C ILE A 65 9.56 10.75 16.83
N LEU A 66 8.28 10.46 17.09
CA LEU A 66 7.29 11.45 17.52
C LEU A 66 7.24 11.64 19.05
N TYR A 67 8.12 10.97 19.82
CA TYR A 67 8.14 10.98 21.28
C TYR A 67 6.76 10.68 21.91
N ARG A 68 6.03 9.71 21.35
CA ARG A 68 4.70 9.30 21.82
C ARG A 68 4.72 8.07 22.74
N LEU A 69 5.92 7.61 23.11
CA LEU A 69 6.18 6.51 24.05
C LEU A 69 6.75 7.06 25.35
#